data_AF-A0A846CGA3-F1
#
_entry.id   AF-A0A846CGA3-F1
#
_cell.length_a   1.000
_cell.length_b   1.000
_cell.length_c   1.000
_cell.angle_alpha   90.00
_cell.angle_beta   90.00
_cell.angle_gamma   90.00
#
_symmetry.space_group_name_H-M   'P 1'
#
loop_
_entity.id
_entity.type
_entity.pdbx_description
1 polymer ?
#
loop_
_entity_poly.entity_id
_entity_poly.type
_entity_poly.pdbx_seq_one_letter_code
_entity_poly.pdbx_strand_id
1 'polypeptide(L)'
;MQEFDQPISQKLLDITNKKRSNLFAWRGQFSPELIETILKVYCLPNSIFLDPFAGSGTVLLEAGYFSLEAYGCDINPVAWMFGKIYELINQPQKKEILSQVREYLDKEFPIRILLDDEKEVEYLAEKVSKVRDKLDKNAKLIFDVLIILIECSRKNRRQEIVDRRYTHFSLD
;
A
#
# COMPACT_ATOMS: atom_id res chain seq x y z
N MET A 1 -6.74 -22.28 18.08
CA MET A 1 -7.83 -21.35 17.78
C MET A 1 -8.71 -21.28 19.00
N GLN A 2 -9.05 -20.06 19.41
CA GLN A 2 -10.08 -19.80 20.41
C GLN A 2 -11.44 -19.68 19.71
N GLU A 3 -12.51 -20.13 20.34
CA GLU A 3 -13.87 -19.98 19.80
C GLU A 3 -14.24 -18.48 19.67
N PHE A 4 -14.98 -18.11 18.62
CA PHE A 4 -15.30 -16.71 18.32
C PHE A 4 -16.16 -16.02 19.40
N ASP A 5 -16.87 -16.80 20.22
CA ASP A 5 -17.67 -16.31 21.34
C ASP A 5 -16.82 -15.99 22.59
N GLN A 6 -15.56 -16.44 22.62
CA GLN A 6 -14.63 -16.14 23.68
C GLN A 6 -13.88 -14.84 23.34
N PRO A 7 -13.96 -13.78 24.15
CA PRO A 7 -13.34 -12.50 23.83
C PRO A 7 -11.82 -12.55 23.94
N ILE A 8 -11.14 -11.74 23.12
CA ILE A 8 -9.72 -11.42 23.32
C ILE A 8 -9.58 -10.58 24.59
N SER A 9 -8.59 -10.91 25.41
CA SER A 9 -8.19 -10.10 26.57
C SER A 9 -8.02 -8.61 26.19
N GLN A 10 -8.68 -7.71 26.92
CA GLN A 10 -8.62 -6.27 26.67
C GLN A 10 -7.18 -5.74 26.64
N LYS A 11 -6.30 -6.29 27.48
CA LYS A 11 -4.88 -5.93 27.53
C LYS A 11 -4.15 -6.15 26.18
N LEU A 12 -4.58 -7.13 25.38
CA LEU A 12 -4.04 -7.38 24.05
C LEU A 12 -4.64 -6.42 23.01
N LEU A 13 -5.85 -5.92 23.23
CA LEU A 13 -6.57 -5.00 22.33
C LEU A 13 -6.21 -3.52 22.54
N ASP A 14 -5.83 -3.13 23.76
CA ASP A 14 -5.54 -1.73 24.10
C ASP A 14 -4.29 -1.17 23.40
N ILE A 15 -3.39 -2.03 22.93
CA ILE A 15 -2.17 -1.68 22.14
C ILE A 15 -1.45 -0.48 22.75
N THR A 16 -1.18 -0.56 24.05
CA THR A 16 -0.62 0.54 24.85
C THR A 16 0.77 0.97 24.41
N ASN A 17 1.49 0.10 23.70
CA ASN A 17 2.80 0.39 23.12
C ASN A 17 2.84 -0.05 21.65
N LYS A 18 2.30 0.80 20.78
CA LYS A 18 2.32 0.61 19.33
C LYS A 18 3.76 0.61 18.81
N LYS A 19 4.13 -0.42 18.06
CA LYS A 19 5.47 -0.63 17.48
C LYS A 19 5.48 -0.54 15.95
N ARG A 20 4.35 -0.90 15.32
CA ARG A 20 4.22 -0.99 13.87
C ARG A 20 3.14 -0.03 13.37
N SER A 21 3.33 0.46 12.16
CA SER A 21 2.32 1.21 11.41
C SER A 21 2.35 0.75 9.98
N ASN A 22 1.18 0.78 9.33
CA ASN A 22 1.14 0.68 7.88
C ASN A 22 1.95 1.83 7.25
N LEU A 23 2.73 1.52 6.22
CA LEU A 23 3.48 2.51 5.42
C LEU A 23 2.54 3.47 4.69
N PHE A 24 1.37 3.01 4.29
CA PHE A 24 0.35 3.80 3.61
C PHE A 24 -0.64 4.34 4.65
N ALA A 25 -0.42 5.59 5.09
CA ALA A 25 -1.26 6.22 6.09
C ALA A 25 -2.69 6.42 5.56
N TRP A 26 -3.69 5.95 6.31
CA TRP A 26 -5.11 6.04 5.99
C TRP A 26 -5.92 6.44 7.22
N ARG A 27 -6.93 7.29 7.04
CA ARG A 27 -7.82 7.68 8.15
C ARG A 27 -8.66 6.48 8.59
N GLY A 28 -8.72 6.24 9.89
CA GLY A 28 -9.46 5.10 10.44
C GLY A 28 -8.75 3.74 10.24
N GLN A 29 -7.46 3.73 9.92
CA GLN A 29 -6.71 2.48 9.77
C GLN A 29 -6.59 1.71 11.10
N PHE A 30 -6.70 0.38 11.02
CA PHE A 30 -6.31 -0.50 12.12
C PHE A 30 -4.80 -0.42 12.38
N SER A 31 -4.39 -0.70 13.61
CA SER A 31 -2.99 -0.98 13.92
C SER A 31 -2.63 -2.41 13.46
N PRO A 32 -1.43 -2.64 12.92
CA PRO A 32 -0.96 -3.97 12.58
C PRO A 32 -1.06 -4.97 13.74
N GLU A 33 -0.77 -4.53 14.97
CA GLU A 33 -0.81 -5.39 16.16
C GLU A 33 -2.23 -5.84 16.53
N LEU A 34 -3.24 -5.02 16.25
CA LEU A 34 -4.64 -5.42 16.45
C LEU A 34 -4.96 -6.61 15.56
N ILE A 35 -4.63 -6.48 14.28
CA ILE A 35 -4.90 -7.51 13.28
C ILE A 35 -4.07 -8.76 13.59
N GLU A 36 -2.78 -8.62 13.87
CA GLU A 36 -1.92 -9.74 14.30
C GLU A 36 -2.54 -10.51 15.47
N THR A 37 -3.09 -9.80 16.46
CA THR A 37 -3.73 -10.42 17.62
C THR A 37 -4.99 -11.19 17.22
N ILE A 38 -5.85 -10.60 16.39
CA ILE A 38 -7.06 -11.24 15.87
C ILE A 38 -6.69 -12.51 15.08
N LEU A 39 -5.70 -12.41 14.17
CA LEU A 39 -5.22 -13.52 13.35
C LEU A 39 -4.71 -14.68 14.22
N LYS A 40 -3.88 -14.40 15.24
CA LYS A 40 -3.33 -15.43 16.11
C LYS A 40 -4.40 -16.14 16.95
N VAL A 41 -5.43 -15.41 17.40
CA VAL A 41 -6.43 -15.96 18.32
C VAL A 41 -7.47 -16.78 17.57
N TYR A 42 -8.00 -16.24 16.47
CA TYR A 42 -9.19 -16.80 15.83
C TYR A 42 -8.94 -17.57 14.54
N CYS A 43 -7.72 -17.54 13.99
CA CYS A 43 -7.52 -18.05 12.63
C CYS A 43 -6.77 -19.37 12.62
N LEU A 44 -7.29 -20.31 11.82
CA LEU A 44 -6.64 -21.57 11.53
C LEU A 44 -5.56 -21.38 10.46
N PRO A 45 -4.54 -22.26 10.41
CA PRO A 45 -3.67 -22.36 9.25
C PRO A 45 -4.50 -22.48 7.96
N ASN A 46 -4.10 -21.79 6.91
CA ASN A 46 -4.78 -21.75 5.60
C ASN A 46 -6.20 -21.15 5.62
N SER A 47 -6.54 -20.34 6.63
CA SER A 47 -7.78 -19.55 6.59
C SER A 47 -7.72 -18.51 5.46
N ILE A 48 -8.88 -18.21 4.88
CA ILE A 48 -9.07 -17.18 3.87
C ILE A 48 -9.74 -15.96 4.51
N PHE A 49 -9.21 -14.76 4.25
CA PHE A 49 -9.73 -13.51 4.78
C PHE A 49 -10.46 -12.70 3.73
N LEU A 50 -11.47 -11.98 4.18
CA LEU A 50 -12.12 -10.93 3.43
C LEU A 50 -12.16 -9.67 4.28
N ASP A 51 -11.57 -8.59 3.77
CA ASP A 51 -11.76 -7.24 4.28
C ASP A 51 -12.56 -6.42 3.25
N PRO A 52 -13.87 -6.24 3.44
CA PRO A 52 -14.71 -5.52 2.48
C PRO A 52 -14.50 -4.00 2.51
N PHE A 53 -13.71 -3.47 3.47
CA PHE A 53 -13.41 -2.05 3.63
C PHE A 53 -11.91 -1.89 3.95
N ALA A 54 -11.08 -2.40 3.04
CA ALA A 54 -9.67 -2.62 3.27
C ALA A 54 -8.88 -1.34 3.58
N GLY A 55 -9.37 -0.16 3.20
CA GLY A 55 -8.62 1.09 3.30
C GLY A 55 -7.27 0.94 2.61
N SER A 56 -6.20 1.40 3.25
CA SER A 56 -4.84 1.18 2.75
C SER A 56 -4.29 -0.24 2.95
N GLY A 57 -5.12 -1.19 3.39
CA GLY A 57 -4.83 -2.63 3.37
C GLY A 57 -4.05 -3.17 4.57
N THR A 58 -4.20 -2.60 5.77
CA THR A 58 -3.51 -3.14 6.98
C THR A 58 -3.83 -4.62 7.21
N VAL A 59 -5.08 -5.04 6.97
CA VAL A 59 -5.47 -6.47 7.11
C VAL A 59 -4.76 -7.34 6.07
N LEU A 60 -4.68 -6.88 4.82
CA LEU A 60 -4.01 -7.59 3.72
C LEU A 60 -2.50 -7.74 3.98
N LEU A 61 -1.88 -6.69 4.50
CA LEU A 61 -0.46 -6.70 4.89
C LEU A 61 -0.18 -7.75 5.97
N GLU A 62 -0.98 -7.75 7.05
CA GLU A 62 -0.78 -8.71 8.14
C GLU A 62 -1.11 -10.14 7.70
N ALA A 63 -2.16 -10.36 6.91
CA ALA A 63 -2.43 -11.69 6.33
C ALA A 63 -1.26 -12.18 5.46
N GLY A 64 -0.67 -11.29 4.65
CA GLY A 64 0.51 -11.59 3.85
C GLY A 64 1.73 -12.02 4.67
N TYR A 65 1.98 -11.39 5.82
CA TYR A 65 3.04 -11.80 6.76
C TYR A 65 2.80 -13.18 7.39
N PHE A 66 1.53 -13.56 7.57
CA PHE A 66 1.16 -14.87 8.08
C PHE A 66 1.04 -15.93 6.97
N SER A 67 1.35 -15.58 5.71
CA SER A 67 1.16 -16.47 4.55
C SER A 67 -0.29 -16.99 4.43
N LEU A 68 -1.25 -16.13 4.78
CA LEU A 68 -2.68 -16.42 4.68
C LEU A 68 -3.22 -15.81 3.38
N GLU A 69 -4.19 -16.50 2.78
CA GLU A 69 -4.90 -15.99 1.62
C GLU A 69 -5.89 -14.90 2.07
N ALA A 70 -5.88 -13.75 1.39
CA ALA A 70 -6.72 -12.62 1.77
C ALA A 70 -7.22 -11.85 0.54
N TYR A 71 -8.47 -11.42 0.63
CA TYR A 71 -9.15 -10.61 -0.36
C TYR A 71 -9.55 -9.29 0.30
N GLY A 72 -9.36 -8.19 -0.41
CA GLY A 72 -9.71 -6.86 0.07
C GLY A 72 -10.44 -6.06 -0.99
N CYS A 73 -11.38 -5.23 -0.55
CA CYS A 73 -12.09 -4.28 -1.41
C CYS A 73 -12.10 -2.91 -0.75
N ASP A 74 -11.96 -1.86 -1.54
CA ASP A 74 -12.23 -0.48 -1.12
C ASP A 74 -12.75 0.30 -2.33
N ILE A 75 -13.70 1.20 -2.10
CA ILE A 75 -14.27 2.05 -3.16
C ILE A 75 -13.32 3.19 -3.53
N ASN A 76 -12.43 3.58 -2.62
CA ASN A 76 -11.44 4.62 -2.89
C ASN A 76 -10.30 4.03 -3.72
N PRO A 77 -10.01 4.57 -4.92
CA PRO A 77 -8.99 4.00 -5.81
C PRO A 77 -7.58 4.07 -5.24
N VAL A 78 -7.27 5.10 -4.45
CA VAL A 78 -5.95 5.24 -3.81
C VAL A 78 -5.80 4.18 -2.73
N ALA A 79 -6.84 3.98 -1.92
CA ALA A 79 -6.91 2.90 -0.93
C ALA A 79 -6.74 1.53 -1.60
N TRP A 80 -7.50 1.29 -2.68
CA TRP A 80 -7.40 0.08 -3.49
C TRP A 80 -5.99 -0.14 -4.02
N MET A 81 -5.33 0.88 -4.58
CA MET A 81 -3.95 0.76 -5.08
C MET A 81 -2.95 0.43 -3.97
N PHE A 82 -3.10 1.07 -2.79
CA PHE A 82 -2.29 0.75 -1.61
C PHE A 82 -2.52 -0.68 -1.12
N GLY A 83 -3.76 -1.18 -1.16
CA GLY A 83 -4.05 -2.59 -0.87
C GLY A 83 -3.46 -3.53 -1.92
N LYS A 84 -3.58 -3.17 -3.20
CA LYS A 84 -3.16 -3.97 -4.36
C LYS A 84 -1.67 -4.27 -4.36
N ILE A 85 -0.83 -3.32 -3.92
CA ILE A 85 0.62 -3.53 -3.87
C ILE A 85 1.03 -4.68 -2.94
N TYR A 86 0.18 -5.06 -1.96
CA TYR A 86 0.47 -6.18 -1.08
C TYR A 86 0.38 -7.54 -1.77
N GLU A 87 -0.22 -7.64 -2.96
CA GLU A 87 -0.11 -8.86 -3.78
C GLU A 87 1.36 -9.18 -4.14
N LEU A 88 2.25 -8.17 -4.08
CA LEU A 88 3.67 -8.32 -4.38
C LEU A 88 4.52 -8.71 -3.15
N ILE A 89 3.94 -8.76 -1.94
CA ILE A 89 4.72 -8.95 -0.70
C ILE A 89 5.50 -10.28 -0.68
N ASN A 90 4.87 -11.32 -1.22
CA ASN A 90 5.40 -12.68 -1.33
C ASN A 90 5.82 -13.03 -2.77
N GLN A 91 5.87 -12.07 -3.69
CA GLN A 91 6.29 -12.31 -5.07
C GLN A 91 7.79 -12.64 -5.14
N PRO A 92 8.19 -13.79 -5.70
CA PRO A 92 9.61 -14.18 -5.76
C PRO A 92 10.47 -13.20 -6.54
N GLN A 93 9.93 -12.61 -7.61
CA GLN A 93 10.65 -11.66 -8.48
C GLN A 93 10.56 -10.19 -8.00
N LYS A 94 10.17 -9.92 -6.75
CA LYS A 94 9.96 -8.54 -6.28
C LYS A 94 11.21 -7.66 -6.38
N LYS A 95 12.40 -8.24 -6.25
CA LYS A 95 13.67 -7.50 -6.36
C LYS A 95 13.95 -7.06 -7.79
N GLU A 96 13.67 -7.94 -8.75
CA GLU A 96 13.82 -7.70 -10.18
C GLU A 96 12.83 -6.62 -10.64
N ILE A 97 11.57 -6.71 -10.21
CA ILE A 97 10.54 -5.69 -10.48
C ILE A 97 11.00 -4.33 -9.94
N LEU A 98 11.48 -4.27 -8.69
CA LEU A 98 12.00 -3.03 -8.10
C LEU A 98 13.23 -2.49 -8.85
N SER A 99 14.13 -3.37 -9.30
CA SER A 99 15.31 -2.99 -10.08
C SER A 99 14.92 -2.34 -11.41
N GLN A 100 13.92 -2.91 -12.09
CA GLN A 100 13.40 -2.37 -13.35
C GLN A 100 12.83 -0.95 -13.16
N VAL A 101 12.01 -0.74 -12.13
CA VAL A 101 11.45 0.58 -11.82
C VAL A 101 12.56 1.60 -11.55
N ARG A 102 13.57 1.23 -10.75
CA ARG A 102 14.73 2.09 -10.46
C ARG A 102 15.52 2.43 -11.70
N GLU A 103 15.81 1.45 -12.55
CA GLU A 103 16.60 1.67 -13.77
C GLU A 103 15.95 2.73 -14.70
N TYR A 104 14.63 2.63 -14.92
CA TYR A 104 13.93 3.60 -15.77
C TYR A 104 13.76 4.96 -15.09
N LEU A 105 13.53 4.98 -13.77
CA LEU A 105 13.51 6.21 -12.99
C LEU A 105 14.85 6.93 -13.09
N ASP A 106 15.97 6.27 -12.82
CA ASP A 106 17.30 6.89 -12.80
C ASP A 106 17.70 7.43 -14.19
N LYS A 107 17.25 6.78 -15.27
CA LYS A 107 17.47 7.24 -16.65
C LYS A 107 16.69 8.52 -16.99
N GLU A 108 15.43 8.62 -16.57
CA GLU A 108 14.55 9.75 -16.92
C GLU A 108 14.61 10.89 -15.88
N PHE A 109 14.96 10.56 -14.63
CA PHE A 109 14.98 11.42 -13.45
C PHE A 109 16.36 11.33 -12.76
N PRO A 110 17.42 11.97 -13.30
CA PRO A 110 18.75 11.91 -12.71
C PRO A 110 18.78 12.59 -11.31
N ILE A 111 18.66 11.78 -10.24
CA ILE A 111 18.85 11.95 -8.77
C ILE A 111 18.29 13.21 -8.07
N ARG A 112 18.08 14.34 -8.74
CA ARG A 112 17.73 15.63 -8.11
C ARG A 112 16.26 15.80 -7.73
N ILE A 113 15.38 14.89 -8.12
CA ILE A 113 13.93 15.10 -8.03
C ILE A 113 13.35 14.73 -6.64
N LEU A 114 14.08 13.97 -5.83
CA LEU A 114 13.67 13.61 -4.48
C LEU A 114 14.33 14.46 -3.37
N LEU A 115 15.24 15.38 -3.74
CA LEU A 115 16.12 16.07 -2.78
C LEU A 115 16.00 17.60 -2.80
N ASP A 116 15.51 18.22 -3.88
CA ASP A 116 15.31 19.67 -3.98
C ASP A 116 13.81 20.00 -4.13
N ASP A 117 13.16 20.38 -3.04
CA ASP A 117 11.75 20.81 -3.00
C ASP A 117 11.46 22.09 -3.82
N GLU A 118 12.49 22.78 -4.33
CA GLU A 118 12.37 24.11 -4.93
C GLU A 118 12.41 24.15 -6.47
N LYS A 119 12.83 23.07 -7.16
CA LYS A 119 12.94 23.08 -8.64
C LYS A 119 11.81 22.29 -9.28
N GLU A 120 10.98 22.99 -10.05
CA GLU A 120 10.00 22.34 -10.92
C GLU A 120 10.71 21.47 -11.96
N VAL A 121 10.17 20.26 -12.14
CA VAL A 121 10.67 19.31 -13.13
C VAL A 121 10.05 19.65 -14.48
N GLU A 122 10.87 20.16 -15.41
CA GLU A 122 10.43 20.38 -16.78
C GLU A 122 9.92 19.07 -17.42
N TYR A 123 8.80 19.18 -18.13
CA TYR A 123 8.12 18.07 -18.82
C TYR A 123 7.78 16.88 -17.91
N LEU A 124 7.43 17.15 -16.64
CA LEU A 124 7.15 16.11 -15.64
C LEU A 124 6.14 15.05 -16.13
N ALA A 125 5.01 15.48 -16.71
CA ALA A 125 3.98 14.55 -17.17
C ALA A 125 4.48 13.61 -18.28
N GLU A 126 5.24 14.15 -19.24
CA GLU A 126 5.82 13.36 -20.32
C GLU A 126 6.88 12.38 -19.80
N LYS A 127 7.73 12.81 -18.87
CA LYS A 127 8.74 11.95 -18.24
C LYS A 127 8.10 10.82 -17.43
N VAL A 128 7.04 11.12 -16.68
CA VAL A 128 6.26 10.13 -15.92
C VAL A 128 5.64 9.10 -16.87
N SER A 129 4.99 9.54 -17.96
CA SER A 129 4.43 8.64 -18.98
C SER A 129 5.52 7.76 -19.61
N LYS A 130 6.64 8.36 -19.99
CA LYS A 130 7.75 7.67 -20.64
C LYS A 130 8.39 6.59 -19.77
N VAL A 131 8.42 6.77 -18.45
CA VAL A 131 8.79 5.70 -17.51
C VAL A 131 7.69 4.64 -17.48
N ARG A 132 6.45 5.04 -17.19
CA ARG A 132 5.31 4.13 -17.01
C ARG A 132 5.10 3.20 -18.20
N ASP A 133 5.22 3.72 -19.43
CA ASP A 133 4.97 2.97 -20.66
C ASP A 133 5.98 1.83 -20.89
N LYS A 134 7.17 1.92 -20.30
CA LYS A 134 8.23 0.89 -20.38
C LYS A 134 8.11 -0.20 -19.32
N LEU A 135 7.26 -0.01 -18.32
CA LEU A 135 7.12 -0.92 -17.19
C LEU A 135 6.11 -2.04 -17.46
N ASP A 136 6.38 -3.23 -16.92
CA ASP A 136 5.40 -4.32 -16.90
C ASP A 136 4.26 -4.06 -15.90
N LYS A 137 3.27 -4.96 -15.83
CA LYS A 137 2.08 -4.79 -14.97
C LYS A 137 2.44 -4.55 -13.49
N ASN A 138 3.36 -5.33 -12.92
CA ASN A 138 3.69 -5.25 -11.50
C ASN A 138 4.59 -4.03 -11.22
N ALA A 139 5.51 -3.74 -12.12
CA ALA A 139 6.36 -2.56 -12.05
C ALA A 139 5.54 -1.28 -12.18
N LYS A 140 4.52 -1.25 -13.05
CA LYS A 140 3.54 -0.14 -13.16
C LYS A 140 2.82 0.10 -11.83
N LEU A 141 2.36 -0.97 -11.16
CA LEU A 141 1.71 -0.83 -9.86
C LEU A 141 2.62 -0.17 -8.81
N ILE A 142 3.87 -0.63 -8.70
CA ILE A 142 4.84 -0.01 -7.77
C ILE A 142 5.11 1.45 -8.13
N PHE A 143 5.29 1.74 -9.41
CA PHE A 143 5.55 3.09 -9.90
C PHE A 143 4.36 4.03 -9.63
N ASP A 144 3.14 3.60 -9.94
CA ASP A 144 1.94 4.40 -9.74
C ASP A 144 1.73 4.69 -8.23
N VAL A 145 1.96 3.72 -7.35
CA VAL A 145 1.94 3.92 -5.88
C VAL A 145 3.02 4.91 -5.43
N LEU A 146 4.23 4.84 -5.99
CA LEU A 146 5.29 5.81 -5.70
C LEU A 146 4.89 7.24 -6.09
N ILE A 147 4.27 7.43 -7.26
CA ILE A 147 3.80 8.74 -7.69
C ILE A 147 2.75 9.29 -6.73
N ILE A 148 1.79 8.46 -6.30
CA ILE A 148 0.79 8.84 -5.29
C ILE A 148 1.46 9.25 -3.98
N LEU A 149 2.43 8.47 -3.49
CA LEU A 149 3.15 8.78 -2.26
C LEU A 149 3.89 10.12 -2.33
N ILE A 150 4.54 10.40 -3.45
CA ILE A 150 5.20 11.70 -3.70
C ILE A 150 4.17 12.84 -3.74
N GLU A 151 2.98 12.60 -4.29
CA GLU A 151 1.92 13.61 -4.32
C GLU A 151 1.35 13.88 -2.92
N CYS A 152 1.15 12.84 -2.11
CA CYS A 152 0.70 12.93 -0.73
C CYS A 152 1.74 13.59 0.20
N SER A 153 3.04 13.47 -0.08
CA SER A 153 4.09 14.05 0.76
C SER A 153 4.26 15.57 0.59
N ARG A 154 3.71 16.16 -0.48
CA ARG A 154 3.79 17.61 -0.73
C ARG A 154 2.93 18.36 0.29
N LYS A 155 3.58 19.22 1.10
CA LYS A 155 3.06 19.95 2.27
C LYS A 155 1.70 20.68 2.12
N ASN A 156 1.18 20.85 0.91
CA ASN A 156 -0.04 21.62 0.63
C ASN A 156 -1.21 20.81 0.00
N ARG A 157 -1.11 19.48 -0.18
CA ARG A 157 -2.22 18.68 -0.73
C ARG A 157 -2.93 17.87 0.34
N ARG A 158 -4.25 18.08 0.48
CA ARG A 158 -5.11 17.20 1.28
C ARG A 158 -5.29 15.87 0.53
N GLN A 159 -5.33 14.76 1.27
CA GLN A 159 -5.58 13.41 0.72
C GLN A 159 -6.81 13.39 -0.22
N GLU A 160 -7.87 14.13 0.13
CA GLU A 160 -9.09 14.28 -0.68
C GLU A 160 -8.85 14.79 -2.12
N ILE A 161 -7.82 15.62 -2.34
CA ILE A 161 -7.46 16.14 -3.67
C ILE A 161 -6.78 15.06 -4.50
N VAL A 162 -5.92 14.28 -3.87
CA VAL A 162 -5.25 13.12 -4.49
C VAL A 162 -6.32 12.10 -4.87
N ASP A 163 -7.16 11.70 -3.91
CA ASP A 163 -8.22 10.71 -4.12
C ASP A 163 -9.15 11.06 -5.29
N ARG A 164 -9.59 12.33 -5.41
CA ARG A 164 -10.40 12.80 -6.53
C ARG A 164 -9.70 12.63 -7.88
N ARG A 165 -8.39 12.84 -7.93
CA ARG A 165 -7.59 12.76 -9.16
C ARG A 165 -7.45 11.34 -9.68
N TYR A 166 -7.40 10.36 -8.78
CA TYR A 166 -7.23 8.95 -9.13
C TYR A 166 -8.56 8.17 -9.25
N THR A 167 -9.71 8.87 -9.19
CA THR A 167 -11.06 8.29 -9.46
C THR A 167 -11.17 7.49 -10.75
N HIS A 168 -10.39 7.84 -11.78
CA HIS A 168 -10.43 7.17 -13.08
C HIS A 168 -9.48 5.96 -13.22
N PHE A 169 -8.58 5.71 -12.26
CA PHE A 169 -7.58 4.62 -12.34
C PHE A 169 -8.13 3.25 -11.93
N SER A 170 -9.39 3.16 -11.50
CA SER A 170 -9.99 1.96 -10.89
C SER A 170 -10.83 1.12 -11.86
N LEU A 171 -10.71 1.32 -13.17
CA LEU A 171 -11.62 0.71 -14.16
C LEU A 171 -10.98 -0.21 -15.22
N ASP A 172 -9.69 -0.54 -15.13
CA ASP A 172 -9.04 -1.49 -16.06
C ASP A 172 -8.48 -2.74 -15.35
#